data_AF-A0A7V1FU10-F1
#
_entry.id   AF-A0A7V1FU10-F1
#
_cell.length_a   1.000
_cell.length_b   1.000
_cell.length_c   1.000
_cell.angle_alpha   90.00
_cell.angle_beta   90.00
_cell.angle_gamma   90.00
#
_symmetry.space_group_name_H-M   'P 1'
#
loop_
_entity.id
_entity.type
_entity.pdbx_description
1 polymer ?
#
loop_
_entity_poly.entity_id
_entity_poly.type
_entity_poly.pdbx_seq_one_letter_code
_entity_poly.pdbx_strand_id
1 'polypeptide(L)' 'MSRTAPTNITLPVVVLENTDKSFVSPIDSEKFFGRPSRSMIIRALLEIALEGGDRFDPTKTHDYESLKNELRRIIQTVQ' A
#
# COMPACT_ATOMS: atom_id res chain seq x y z
N MET A 1 -18.51 4.15 -14.48
CA MET A 1 -17.91 3.93 -13.16
C MET A 1 -18.11 2.48 -12.78
N SER A 2 -17.06 1.66 -12.85
CA SER A 2 -17.09 0.30 -12.31
C SER A 2 -17.24 0.41 -10.79
N ARG A 3 -18.30 -0.16 -10.20
CA ARG A 3 -18.38 -0.31 -8.74
C ARG A 3 -17.35 -1.37 -8.36
N THR A 4 -16.26 -0.95 -7.73
CA THR A 4 -15.27 -1.88 -7.19
C THR A 4 -15.95 -2.78 -6.17
N ALA A 5 -15.90 -4.10 -6.39
CA ALA A 5 -16.44 -5.05 -5.43
C ALA A 5 -15.60 -5.03 -4.14
N PRO A 6 -16.22 -5.10 -2.95
CA PRO A 6 -15.48 -5.19 -1.71
C PRO A 6 -14.63 -6.47 -1.69
N THR A 7 -13.33 -6.31 -1.43
CA THR A 7 -12.38 -7.41 -1.28
C THR A 7 -11.90 -7.45 0.16
N ASN A 8 -11.97 -8.63 0.78
CA ASN A 8 -11.48 -8.82 2.15
C ASN A 8 -10.00 -9.19 2.11
N ILE A 9 -9.19 -8.51 2.93
CA ILE A 9 -7.79 -8.84 3.15
C ILE A 9 -7.58 -9.10 4.65
N THR A 10 -6.77 -10.10 4.97
CA THR A 10 -6.37 -10.38 6.36
C THR A 10 -5.06 -9.66 6.62
N LEU A 11 -5.05 -8.78 7.63
CA LEU A 11 -3.87 -8.06 8.08
C LEU A 11 -3.74 -8.18 9.60
N PRO A 12 -2.51 -8.21 10.15
CA PRO A 12 -2.31 -8.11 11.59
C PRO A 12 -2.94 -6.84 12.14
N VAL A 13 -3.61 -6.93 13.30
CA VAL A 13 -4.30 -5.79 13.94
C VAL A 13 -3.36 -4.60 14.13
N VAL A 14 -2.13 -4.86 14.56
CA VAL A 14 -1.09 -3.82 14.74
C VAL A 14 -0.78 -3.06 13.45
N VAL A 15 -0.82 -3.74 12.29
CA VAL A 15 -0.60 -3.09 10.99
C VAL A 15 -1.79 -2.20 10.64
N LEU A 16 -3.01 -2.65 10.92
CA LEU A 16 -4.22 -1.85 10.69
C LEU A 16 -4.23 -0.58 11.55
N GLU A 17 -3.96 -0.72 12.86
CA GLU A 17 -3.93 0.41 13.78
C GLU A 17 -2.83 1.42 13.46
N ASN A 18 -1.63 0.94 13.12
CA ASN A 18 -0.54 1.80 12.71
C ASN A 18 -0.84 2.50 11.39
N THR A 19 -1.51 1.82 10.45
CA THR A 19 -1.92 2.45 9.19
C THR A 19 -2.83 3.63 9.43
N ASP A 20 -3.82 3.47 10.31
CA ASP A 20 -4.74 4.56 10.63
C ASP A 20 -4.01 5.72 11.31
N LYS A 21 -3.24 5.44 12.37
CA LYS A 21 -2.54 6.46 13.15
C LYS A 21 -1.50 7.23 12.33
N SER A 22 -0.75 6.54 11.47
CA SER A 22 0.39 7.14 10.75
C SER A 22 0.02 7.73 9.40
N PHE A 23 -1.00 7.21 8.72
CA PHE A 23 -1.31 7.62 7.34
C PHE A 23 -2.71 8.18 7.14
N VAL A 24 -3.69 7.79 7.96
CA VAL A 24 -5.08 8.26 7.78
C VAL A 24 -5.36 9.46 8.68
N SER A 25 -5.18 9.32 9.99
CA SER A 25 -5.47 10.36 10.99
C SER A 25 -4.72 11.68 10.77
N PRO A 26 -3.47 11.70 10.27
CA PRO A 26 -2.75 12.95 10.03
C PRO A 26 -3.19 13.70 8.76
N ILE A 27 -4.00 13.10 7.88
CA ILE A 27 -4.48 13.78 6.68
C ILE A 27 -5.49 14.85 7.08
N ASP A 28 -5.19 16.10 6.73
CA ASP A 28 -6.09 17.22 6.88
C ASP A 28 -7.31 17.03 5.94
N SER A 29 -8.43 16.59 6.52
CA SER A 29 -9.65 16.30 5.77
C SER A 29 -10.29 17.53 5.14
N GLU A 30 -9.97 18.74 5.60
CA GLU A 30 -10.49 19.99 5.00
C GLU A 30 -9.76 20.32 3.70
N LYS A 31 -8.49 19.92 3.60
CA LYS A 31 -7.66 20.13 2.39
C LYS A 31 -7.65 18.93 1.46
N PHE A 32 -8.01 17.75 1.96
CA PHE A 32 -8.03 16.53 1.17
C PHE A 32 -9.34 16.39 0.39
N PHE A 33 -9.25 16.30 -0.95
CA PHE A 33 -10.42 16.06 -1.78
C PHE A 33 -10.92 14.62 -1.62
N GLY A 34 -11.96 14.43 -0.80
CA GLY A 34 -12.59 13.14 -0.55
C GLY A 34 -12.48 12.71 0.92
N ARG A 35 -12.71 11.42 1.19
CA ARG A 35 -12.62 10.87 2.55
C ARG A 35 -11.36 10.01 2.69
N PRO A 36 -10.36 10.44 3.48
CA PRO A 36 -9.22 9.60 3.82
C PRO A 36 -9.71 8.29 4.43
N SER A 37 -9.17 7.17 3.95
CA SER A 37 -9.55 5.87 4.45
C SER A 37 -8.39 4.90 4.32
N ARG A 38 -8.40 3.87 5.17
CA ARG A 38 -7.42 2.79 5.10
C ARG A 38 -7.37 2.12 3.73
N SER A 39 -8.53 1.86 3.13
CA SER A 39 -8.62 1.26 1.79
C SER A 39 -7.96 2.12 0.72
N MET A 40 -8.06 3.46 0.82
CA MET A 40 -7.40 4.38 -0.10
C MET A 40 -5.88 4.32 0.06
N ILE A 41 -5.36 4.32 1.30
CA ILE A 41 -3.91 4.21 1.56
C ILE A 41 -3.37 2.88 1.02
N ILE A 42 -4.04 1.76 1.33
CA ILE A 42 -3.63 0.43 0.86
C ILE A 42 -3.65 0.37 -0.67
N ARG A 43 -4.69 0.91 -1.31
CA ARG A 43 -4.79 0.99 -2.76
C ARG A 43 -3.64 1.80 -3.35
N ALA A 44 -3.36 3.00 -2.85
CA ALA A 44 -2.29 3.85 -3.35
C ALA A 44 -0.92 3.17 -3.22
N LEU A 45 -0.64 2.49 -2.10
CA LEU A 45 0.60 1.73 -1.92
C LEU A 45 0.75 0.59 -2.93
N LEU A 46 -0.36 -0.11 -3.26
CA LEU A 46 -0.35 -1.15 -4.28
C LEU A 46 -0.17 -0.57 -5.69
N GLU A 47 -0.82 0.55 -6.00
CA GLU A 47 -0.64 1.24 -7.29
C GLU A 47 0.82 1.68 -7.49
N ILE A 48 1.46 2.28 -6.48
CA ILE A 48 2.90 2.63 -6.51
C ILE A 48 3.78 1.39 -6.71
N ALA A 49 3.47 0.29 -6.03
CA ALA A 49 4.23 -0.95 -6.22
C ALA A 49 4.08 -1.52 -7.65
N LEU A 50 2.89 -1.40 -8.24
CA LEU A 50 2.61 -1.85 -9.60
C LEU A 50 3.32 -1.00 -10.66
N GLU A 51 3.57 0.29 -10.41
CA GLU A 51 4.35 1.16 -11.29
C GLU A 51 5.79 0.65 -11.51
N GLY A 52 6.38 -0.03 -10.51
CA GLY A 52 7.69 -0.68 -10.62
C GLY A 52 7.63 -2.20 -10.84
N GLY A 53 6.46 -2.75 -11.17
CA GLY A 53 6.21 -4.19 -11.21
C GLY A 53 6.98 -4.93 -12.30
N ASP A 54 7.33 -4.26 -13.40
CA ASP A 54 8.17 -4.78 -14.48
C ASP A 54 9.59 -5.16 -14.01
N ARG A 55 10.04 -4.52 -12.92
CA ARG A 55 11.36 -4.73 -12.32
C ARG A 55 11.33 -5.72 -11.18
N PHE A 56 10.17 -6.22 -10.77
CA PHE A 56 10.06 -7.18 -9.68
C PHE A 56 10.71 -8.51 -10.09
N ASP A 57 11.64 -8.98 -9.28
CA ASP A 57 12.33 -10.25 -9.48
C ASP A 57 11.85 -11.29 -8.46
N PRO A 58 10.96 -12.22 -8.85
CA PRO A 58 10.43 -13.23 -7.93
C PRO A 58 11.53 -14.17 -7.41
N THR A 59 12.65 -14.31 -8.11
CA THR A 59 13.75 -15.18 -7.69
C THR A 59 14.50 -14.63 -6.47
N LYS A 60 14.31 -13.35 -6.13
CA LYS A 60 14.89 -12.72 -4.93
C LYS A 60 14.00 -12.84 -3.69
N THR A 61 12.82 -13.45 -3.81
CA THR A 61 11.84 -13.57 -2.73
C THR A 61 11.76 -15.01 -2.23
N HIS A 62 12.24 -15.25 -1.01
CA HIS A 62 12.24 -16.59 -0.38
C HIS A 62 11.52 -16.62 0.98
N ASP A 63 11.27 -15.45 1.55
CA ASP A 63 10.57 -15.24 2.81
C ASP A 63 9.91 -13.85 2.82
N TYR A 64 9.24 -13.50 3.92
CA TYR A 64 8.55 -12.22 4.06
C TYR A 64 9.50 -11.01 4.07
N GLU A 65 10.71 -11.15 4.62
CA GLU A 65 11.67 -10.04 4.70
C GLU A 65 12.29 -9.75 3.33
N SER A 66 12.66 -10.78 2.59
CA SER A 66 13.13 -10.69 1.21
C SER A 66 12.05 -10.15 0.26
N LEU A 67 10.78 -10.54 0.45
CA LEU A 67 9.64 -9.92 -0.25
C LEU A 67 9.59 -8.41 0.02
N LYS A 68 9.64 -7.99 1.29
CA LYS A 68 9.63 -6.55 1.64
C LYS A 68 10.83 -5.82 1.07
N ASN A 69 12.01 -6.44 1.04
CA ASN A 69 13.22 -5.82 0.50
C ASN A 69 13.10 -5.62 -1.01
N GLU A 70 12.57 -6.60 -1.73
CA GLU A 70 12.36 -6.49 -3.18
C GLU A 70 11.27 -5.46 -3.51
N LEU A 71 10.15 -5.46 -2.77
CA LEU A 71 9.11 -4.43 -2.89
C LEU A 71 9.67 -3.03 -2.58
N ARG A 72 10.50 -2.88 -1.54
CA ARG A 72 11.17 -1.62 -1.22
C ARG A 72 12.07 -1.16 -2.37
N ARG A 73 12.85 -2.09 -2.96
CA ARG A 73 13.75 -1.79 -4.08
C ARG A 73 12.98 -1.26 -5.29
N ILE A 74 11.87 -1.91 -5.68
CA ILE A 74 11.08 -1.45 -6.82
C ILE A 74 10.45 -0.08 -6.52
N ILE A 75 9.85 0.10 -5.33
CA ILE A 75 9.18 1.35 -4.94
C ILE A 75 10.16 2.52 -4.85
N GLN A 76 11.33 2.35 -4.24
CA GLN A 76 12.33 3.41 -4.10
C GLN A 76 12.93 3.88 -5.43
N THR A 77 12.72 3.12 -6.49
CA THR A 77 13.26 3.44 -7.80
C THR A 77 12.18 3.86 -8.80
N VAL A 78 10.94 4.03 -8.34
CA VAL A 78 9.89 4.77 -9.08
C VAL A 78 10.11 6.26 -8.77
N GLN A 79 10.35 7.07 -9.80
CA GLN A 79 10.54 8.54 -9.72
C GLN A 79 9.40 9.26 -10.42
#